data_AF-A0A1G0E7A4-F1
#
_entry.id   AF-A0A1G0E7A4-F1
#
_cell.length_a   1.000
_cell.length_b   1.000
_cell.length_c   1.000
_cell.angle_alpha   90.00
_cell.angle_beta   90.00
_cell.angle_gamma   90.00
#
_symmetry.space_group_name_H-M   'P 1'
#
loop_
_entity.id
_entity.type
_entity.pdbx_description
1 polymer ?
#
loop_
_entity_poly.entity_id
_entity_poly.type
_entity_poly.pdbx_seq_one_letter_code
_entity_poly.pdbx_strand_id
1 'polypeptide(L)'
;MPNSSHPSGFSLLEVLIATFILAFGLLGVTGIYIHSFKRMENSYWHTLAISQLSSMTEQFLVHDYECLVWSKDCRRLLPHGECDCKPDKIRVCWKGEQNKQCLQL
;
A
#
# COMPACT_ATOMS: atom_id res chain seq x y z
N MET A 1 -13.15 8.84 -61.02
CA MET A 1 -11.69 8.64 -60.92
C MET A 1 -11.40 7.98 -59.59
N PRO A 2 -11.10 6.67 -59.53
CA PRO A 2 -10.78 6.01 -58.27
C PRO A 2 -9.37 6.44 -57.84
N ASN A 3 -9.28 7.08 -56.67
CA ASN A 3 -8.03 7.46 -56.04
C ASN A 3 -7.39 6.18 -55.49
N SER A 4 -6.25 5.76 -56.05
CA SER A 4 -5.52 4.58 -55.60
C SER A 4 -4.86 4.87 -54.25
N SER A 5 -5.61 4.71 -53.17
CA SER A 5 -5.08 4.68 -51.81
C SER A 5 -4.31 3.38 -51.60
N HIS A 6 -3.03 3.36 -51.98
CA HIS A 6 -2.14 2.27 -51.63
C HIS A 6 -1.98 2.23 -50.10
N PRO A 7 -2.29 1.10 -49.43
CA PRO A 7 -1.99 0.96 -48.01
C PRO A 7 -0.48 1.00 -47.81
N SER A 8 0.03 1.97 -47.04
CA SER A 8 1.46 2.03 -46.71
C SER A 8 1.79 0.89 -45.76
N GLY A 9 2.65 -0.03 -46.20
CA GLY A 9 3.21 -1.05 -45.32
C GLY A 9 4.15 -0.45 -44.28
N PHE A 10 4.32 -1.14 -43.15
CA PHE A 10 5.27 -0.75 -42.12
C PHE A 10 6.69 -1.11 -42.53
N SER A 11 7.63 -0.16 -42.37
CA SER A 11 9.05 -0.46 -42.52
C SER A 11 9.55 -1.27 -41.31
N LEU A 12 10.42 -2.25 -41.54
CA LEU A 12 11.01 -3.05 -40.46
C LEU A 12 11.79 -2.16 -39.47
N LEU A 13 12.43 -1.10 -39.97
CA LEU A 13 13.12 -0.10 -39.14
C LEU A 13 12.16 0.67 -38.23
N GLU A 14 10.96 0.99 -38.73
CA GLU A 14 9.93 1.70 -37.96
C GLU A 14 9.42 0.84 -36.81
N VAL A 15 9.17 -0.44 -37.06
CA VAL A 15 8.77 -1.40 -36.03
C VAL A 15 9.88 -1.58 -34.99
N LEU A 16 11.14 -1.64 -35.43
CA LEU A 16 12.30 -1.75 -34.53
C LEU A 16 12.37 -0.55 -33.57
N ILE A 17 12.24 0.68 -34.10
CA ILE A 17 12.28 1.91 -33.32
C ILE A 17 11.07 1.98 -32.37
N ALA A 18 9.87 1.65 -32.85
CA ALA A 18 8.66 1.63 -32.02
C ALA A 18 8.78 0.65 -30.86
N THR A 19 9.31 -0.55 -31.13
CA THR A 19 9.51 -1.59 -30.09
C THR A 19 10.58 -1.16 -29.08
N PHE A 20 11.64 -0.49 -29.54
CA PHE A 20 12.68 0.05 -28.66
C PHE A 20 12.09 1.11 -27.71
N ILE A 21 11.37 2.10 -28.24
CA ILE A 21 10.71 3.14 -27.44
C ILE A 21 9.71 2.51 -26.45
N LEU A 22 8.92 1.53 -26.91
CA LEU A 22 7.96 0.83 -26.07
C LEU A 22 8.66 0.10 -24.90
N ALA A 23 9.79 -0.55 -25.16
CA ALA A 23 10.54 -1.24 -24.12
C ALA A 23 11.04 -0.29 -23.03
N PHE A 24 11.61 0.87 -23.39
CA PHE A 24 12.01 1.89 -22.42
C PHE A 24 10.82 2.52 -21.71
N GLY A 25 9.70 2.73 -22.41
CA GLY A 25 8.46 3.21 -21.81
C GLY A 25 7.95 2.26 -20.71
N LEU A 26 7.91 0.96 -21.00
CA LEU A 26 7.52 -0.07 -20.03
C LEU A 26 8.48 -0.12 -18.83
N LEU A 27 9.79 -0.05 -19.06
CA LEU A 27 10.79 -0.01 -17.99
C LEU A 27 10.60 1.19 -17.05
N GLY A 28 10.34 2.38 -17.62
CA GLY A 28 10.07 3.58 -16.85
C GLY A 28 8.79 3.44 -16.00
N VAL A 29 7.73 2.91 -16.59
CA VAL A 29 6.46 2.65 -15.90
C VAL A 29 6.65 1.67 -14.74
N THR A 30 7.36 0.55 -14.95
CA THR A 30 7.66 -0.41 -13.89
C THR A 30 8.45 0.21 -12.73
N GLY A 31 9.42 1.09 -13.02
CA GLY A 31 10.14 1.83 -11.98
C GLY A 31 9.23 2.67 -11.09
N ILE A 32 8.23 3.34 -11.70
CA ILE A 32 7.22 4.11 -10.98
C ILE A 32 6.33 3.19 -10.13
N TYR A 33 5.92 2.04 -10.66
CA TYR A 33 5.12 1.05 -9.92
C TYR A 33 5.84 0.57 -8.67
N ILE A 34 7.13 0.23 -8.76
CA ILE A 34 7.92 -0.24 -7.60
C ILE A 34 7.97 0.84 -6.51
N HIS A 35 8.22 2.09 -6.88
CA HIS A 35 8.28 3.19 -5.92
C HIS A 35 6.90 3.48 -5.29
N SER A 36 5.84 3.37 -6.08
CA SER A 36 4.47 3.53 -5.60
C SER A 36 4.06 2.40 -4.66
N PHE A 37 4.46 1.16 -4.96
CA PHE A 37 4.18 0.00 -4.12
C PHE A 37 4.82 0.14 -2.74
N LYS A 38 6.09 0.55 -2.67
CA LYS A 38 6.78 0.85 -1.40
C LYS A 38 6.06 1.91 -0.56
N ARG A 39 5.54 2.97 -1.19
CA ARG A 39 4.76 4.01 -0.50
C ARG A 39 3.39 3.50 -0.06
N MET A 40 2.74 2.71 -0.91
CA MET A 40 1.41 2.15 -0.65
C MET A 40 1.44 1.21 0.55
N GLU A 41 2.49 0.39 0.68
CA GLU A 41 2.66 -0.51 1.82
C GLU A 41 2.63 0.24 3.15
N ASN A 42 3.38 1.34 3.28
CA ASN A 42 3.38 2.12 4.53
C ASN A 42 2.00 2.73 4.85
N SER A 43 1.33 3.29 3.83
CA SER A 43 -0.02 3.85 4.00
C SER A 43 -1.06 2.77 4.32
N TYR A 44 -0.92 1.57 3.78
CA TYR A 44 -1.78 0.44 4.08
C TYR A 44 -1.69 0.05 5.55
N TRP A 45 -0.47 -0.15 6.07
CA TRP A 45 -0.26 -0.48 7.48
C TRP A 45 -0.73 0.62 8.44
N HIS A 46 -0.50 1.88 8.08
CA HIS A 46 -0.99 3.02 8.83
C HIS A 46 -2.52 3.05 8.90
N THR A 47 -3.21 2.82 7.77
CA THR A 47 -4.67 2.79 7.71
C THR A 47 -5.23 1.63 8.54
N LEU A 48 -4.58 0.46 8.48
CA LEU A 48 -4.96 -0.70 9.29
C LEU A 48 -4.79 -0.43 10.79
N ALA A 49 -3.68 0.21 11.20
CA ALA A 49 -3.45 0.60 12.59
C ALA A 49 -4.52 1.59 13.10
N ILE A 50 -4.88 2.59 12.30
CA ILE A 50 -5.96 3.54 12.63
C ILE A 50 -7.31 2.82 12.74
N SER A 51 -7.64 1.95 11.80
CA SER A 51 -8.88 1.17 11.84
C SER A 51 -8.96 0.33 13.11
N GLN A 52 -7.85 -0.27 13.54
CA GLN A 52 -7.83 -1.07 14.77
C GLN A 52 -7.98 -0.21 16.03
N LEU A 53 -7.41 1.00 16.03
CA LEU A 53 -7.59 2.00 17.08
C LEU A 53 -9.02 2.55 17.12
N SER A 54 -9.66 2.80 15.98
CA SER A 54 -11.04 3.28 15.97
C SER A 54 -12.00 2.22 16.49
N SER A 55 -11.87 0.96 16.06
CA SER A 55 -12.67 -0.14 16.60
C SER A 55 -12.48 -0.33 18.12
N MET A 56 -11.26 -0.10 18.61
CA MET A 56 -10.90 -0.08 20.04
C MET A 56 -11.72 0.96 20.81
N THR A 57 -11.77 2.19 20.29
CA THR A 57 -12.50 3.30 20.92
C THR A 57 -14.01 3.07 20.92
N GLU A 58 -14.56 2.56 19.82
CA GLU A 58 -15.99 2.25 19.72
C GLU A 58 -16.40 1.15 20.71
N GLN A 59 -15.56 0.11 20.85
CA GLN A 59 -15.82 -0.98 21.77
C GLN A 59 -15.75 -0.53 23.24
N PHE A 60 -14.88 0.41 23.60
CA PHE A 60 -14.71 0.86 25.01
C PHE A 60 -15.88 1.72 25.46
N LEU A 61 -16.45 2.48 24.54
CA LEU A 61 -17.60 3.32 24.81
C LEU A 61 -18.87 2.49 25.03
N VAL A 62 -18.93 1.28 24.49
CA VAL A 62 -20.13 0.42 24.52
C VAL A 62 -19.99 -0.76 25.48
N HIS A 63 -18.78 -1.26 25.71
CA HIS A 63 -18.48 -2.40 26.58
C HIS A 63 -17.19 -2.16 27.38
N ASP A 64 -17.18 -2.60 28.63
CA ASP A 64 -15.96 -2.69 29.44
C ASP A 64 -15.14 -3.90 28.94
N TYR A 65 -14.52 -3.76 27.78
CA TYR A 65 -13.78 -4.86 27.16
C TYR A 65 -12.35 -4.94 27.71
N GLU A 66 -11.87 -6.17 27.89
CA GLU A 66 -10.51 -6.39 28.35
C GLU A 66 -9.48 -5.98 27.28
N CYS A 67 -8.59 -5.05 27.64
CA CYS A 67 -7.36 -4.71 26.90
C CYS A 67 -6.57 -5.93 26.38
N LEU A 68 -6.63 -7.05 27.11
CA LEU A 68 -5.98 -8.32 26.77
C LEU A 68 -6.59 -8.99 25.53
N VAL A 69 -7.89 -8.85 25.29
CA VAL A 69 -8.56 -9.43 24.12
C VAL A 69 -8.21 -8.63 22.87
N TRP A 70 -8.36 -7.31 22.94
CA TRP A 70 -8.04 -6.42 21.82
C TRP A 70 -6.57 -6.51 21.38
N SER A 71 -5.62 -6.58 22.32
CA SER A 71 -4.20 -6.72 21.99
C SER A 71 -3.87 -8.03 21.25
N LYS A 72 -4.58 -9.13 21.56
CA LYS A 72 -4.46 -10.40 20.84
C LYS A 72 -4.99 -10.29 19.41
N ASP A 73 -6.15 -9.68 19.22
CA ASP A 73 -6.73 -9.49 17.88
C ASP A 73 -5.90 -8.53 17.03
N CYS A 74 -5.39 -7.45 17.63
CA CYS A 74 -4.47 -6.52 16.99
C CYS A 74 -3.19 -7.22 16.49
N ARG A 75 -2.60 -8.13 17.28
CA ARG A 75 -1.42 -8.90 16.88
C ARG A 75 -1.70 -9.89 15.74
N ARG A 76 -2.93 -10.38 15.57
CA ARG A 76 -3.31 -11.21 14.41
C ARG A 76 -3.37 -10.39 13.12
N LEU A 77 -3.85 -9.16 13.20
CA LEU A 77 -4.05 -8.28 12.05
C LEU A 77 -2.76 -7.58 11.61
N LEU A 78 -1.83 -7.32 12.53
CA LEU A 78 -0.52 -6.72 12.26
C LEU A 78 0.61 -7.71 12.56
N PRO A 79 1.03 -8.56 11.59
CA PRO A 79 2.01 -9.63 11.81
C PRO A 79 3.42 -9.18 12.20
N HIS A 80 3.72 -7.88 12.18
CA HIS A 80 4.97 -7.28 12.67
C HIS A 80 4.74 -6.02 13.52
N GLY A 81 3.53 -5.84 14.03
CA GLY A 81 3.15 -4.74 14.89
C GLY A 81 3.17 -5.09 16.38
N GLU A 82 3.44 -4.09 17.22
CA GLU A 82 3.27 -4.17 18.67
C GLU A 82 2.07 -3.32 19.06
N CYS A 83 1.08 -3.95 19.69
CA CYS A 83 -0.08 -3.28 20.26
C CYS A 83 0.01 -3.35 21.78
N ASP A 84 0.17 -2.21 22.44
CA ASP A 84 0.23 -2.07 23.89
C ASP A 84 -1.03 -1.36 24.37
N CYS A 85 -1.80 -2.02 25.23
CA CYS A 85 -3.02 -1.49 25.81
C CYS A 85 -2.76 -1.25 27.29
N LYS A 86 -2.50 0.01 27.67
CA LYS A 86 -2.44 0.44 29.07
C LYS A 86 -3.66 1.30 29.37
N PRO A 87 -4.18 1.28 30.61
CA PRO A 87 -5.34 2.06 31.00
C PRO A 87 -5.16 3.57 30.81
N ASP A 88 -3.92 4.05 30.74
CA ASP A 88 -3.57 5.46 30.54
C ASP A 88 -3.17 5.78 29.08
N LYS A 89 -2.76 4.78 28.29
CA LYS A 89 -2.17 4.97 26.94
C LYS A 89 -2.40 3.76 26.04
N ILE A 90 -2.93 4.01 24.85
CA ILE A 90 -3.13 2.96 23.85
C ILE A 90 -2.12 3.20 22.74
N ARG A 91 -1.25 2.22 22.48
CA ARG A 91 -0.19 2.33 21.47
C ARG A 91 -0.31 1.22 20.44
N VAL A 92 -0.35 1.60 19.17
CA VAL A 92 -0.22 0.67 18.04
C VAL A 92 1.01 1.05 17.25
N CYS A 93 1.99 0.15 17.26
CA CYS A 93 3.21 0.26 16.48
C CYS A 93 3.16 -0.72 15.32
N TRP A 94 3.61 -0.29 14.15
CA TRP A 94 3.92 -1.16 13.03
C TRP A 94 5.35 -0.90 12.56
N LYS A 95 5.97 -1.93 12.00
CA LYS A 95 7.32 -1.83 11.44
C LYS A 95 7.20 -1.44 9.98
N GLY A 96 7.52 -0.18 9.66
CA GLY A 96 7.78 0.24 8.29
C GLY A 96 9.18 -0.16 7.83
N GLU A 97 9.45 -0.10 6.52
CA GLU A 97 10.72 -0.49 5.89
C GLU A 97 11.95 0.27 6.46
N GLN A 98 11.76 1.44 7.07
CA GLN A 98 12.86 2.31 7.55
C GLN A 98 12.75 2.68 9.04
N ASN A 99 11.59 2.59 9.69
CA ASN A 99 11.44 2.95 11.10
C ASN A 99 10.20 2.29 11.73
N LYS A 100 10.25 2.02 13.05
CA LYS A 100 9.05 1.67 13.82
C LYS A 100 8.20 2.92 13.96
N GLN A 101 7.01 2.92 13.36
CA GLN A 101 6.04 4.00 13.53
C GLN A 101 5.02 3.56 14.58
N CYS A 102 4.74 4.44 15.53
CA CYS A 102 3.79 4.18 16.61
C CYS A 102 2.74 5.30 16.65
N LEU A 103 1.48 4.91 16.62
CA LEU A 103 0.34 5.77 16.94
C LEU A 103 0.01 5.59 18.42
N GLN A 104 -0.28 6.70 19.10
CA GLN A 104 -0.74 6.70 20.48
C GLN A 104 -2.00 7.56 20.58
N LEU A 105 -3.03 7.04 21.27
CA LEU A 105 -4.14 7.81 21.80
C LEU A 105 -3.85 8.22 23.25
#